data_AF-A0A1F9UMH1-F1
#
_entry.id   AF-A0A1F9UMH1-F1
#
_cell.length_a   1.000
_cell.length_b   1.000
_cell.length_c   1.000
_cell.angle_alpha   90.00
_cell.angle_beta   90.00
_cell.angle_gamma   90.00
#
_symmetry.space_group_name_H-M   'P 1'
#
loop_
_entity.id
_entity.type
_entity.pdbx_description
1 polymer ?
#
loop_
_entity_poly.entity_id
_entity_poly.type
_entity_poly.pdbx_seq_one_letter_code
_entity_poly.pdbx_strand_id
1 'polypeptide(L)'
;MGPQVTDAGLMTVVALKNLRSLDVSEAQVAEAGVAMLSQASNMEEFALSWTTLTKPMVRALGQLPRVKRIYLNGNELPPAVLEKIRSFVKLGPISQSFRIDS
;
A
#
# COMPACT_ATOMS: atom_id res chain seq x y z
N MET A 1 14.16 -13.90 0.13
CA MET A 1 14.48 -12.69 -0.64
C MET A 1 13.22 -12.32 -1.40
N GLY A 2 12.50 -11.30 -0.93
CA GLY A 2 11.31 -10.80 -1.64
C GLY A 2 11.71 -10.09 -2.94
N PRO A 3 10.80 -9.96 -3.91
CA PRO A 3 11.07 -9.19 -5.12
C PRO A 3 11.42 -7.75 -4.75
N GLN A 4 12.58 -7.25 -5.19
CA GLN A 4 12.93 -5.84 -5.07
C GLN A 4 12.07 -5.01 -6.03
N VAL A 5 10.86 -4.67 -5.59
CA VAL A 5 10.07 -3.63 -6.26
C VAL A 5 10.73 -2.29 -5.96
N THR A 6 11.44 -1.73 -6.93
CA THR A 6 12.05 -0.40 -6.86
C THR A 6 11.10 0.66 -7.43
N ASP A 7 11.38 1.94 -7.18
CA ASP A 7 10.63 3.06 -7.77
C ASP A 7 10.59 2.97 -9.31
N ALA A 8 11.69 2.52 -9.93
CA ALA A 8 11.76 2.27 -11.38
C ALA A 8 10.85 1.12 -11.82
N GLY A 9 10.71 0.09 -10.98
CA GLY A 9 9.71 -0.96 -11.18
C GLY A 9 8.29 -0.40 -11.18
N LEU A 10 7.98 0.48 -10.23
CA LEU A 10 6.65 1.12 -10.14
C LEU A 10 6.33 2.05 -11.31
N MET A 11 7.34 2.70 -11.91
CA MET A 11 7.15 3.46 -13.16
C MET A 11 6.64 2.56 -14.31
N THR A 12 7.11 1.32 -14.38
CA THR A 12 6.65 0.39 -15.41
C THR A 12 5.24 -0.11 -15.10
N VAL A 13 4.93 -0.30 -13.81
CA VAL A 13 3.60 -0.72 -13.34
C VAL A 13 2.51 0.30 -13.69
N VAL A 14 2.76 1.62 -13.59
CA VAL A 14 1.77 2.64 -13.94
C VAL A 14 1.49 2.74 -15.45
N ALA A 15 2.37 2.21 -16.29
CA ALA A 15 2.14 2.09 -17.73
C ALA A 15 1.13 0.97 -18.05
N LEU A 16 0.92 0.01 -17.15
CA LEU A 16 0.00 -1.11 -17.32
C LEU A 16 -1.45 -0.66 -17.14
N LYS A 17 -2.06 -0.18 -18.22
CA LYS A 17 -3.43 0.38 -18.20
C LYS A 17 -4.51 -0.60 -17.75
N ASN A 18 -4.26 -1.90 -17.79
CA ASN A 18 -5.23 -2.93 -17.36
C ASN A 18 -4.96 -3.47 -15.96
N LEU A 19 -3.94 -2.97 -15.25
CA LEU A 19 -3.61 -3.43 -13.91
C LEU A 19 -4.72 -3.06 -12.92
N ARG A 20 -5.27 -4.06 -12.25
CA ARG A 20 -6.30 -3.88 -11.20
C ARG A 20 -5.81 -4.18 -9.79
N SER A 21 -4.81 -5.05 -9.67
CA SER A 21 -4.23 -5.43 -8.39
C SER A 21 -2.71 -5.36 -8.47
N LEU A 22 -2.10 -4.76 -7.45
CA LEU A 22 -0.67 -4.68 -7.28
C LEU A 22 -0.30 -5.17 -5.88
N ASP A 23 0.69 -6.06 -5.81
CA ASP A 23 1.26 -6.51 -4.55
C ASP A 23 2.74 -6.12 -4.50
N VAL A 24 3.08 -5.32 -3.48
CA VAL A 24 4.45 -4.94 -3.14
C VAL A 24 4.78 -5.30 -1.70
N SER A 25 4.09 -6.30 -1.16
CA SER A 25 4.34 -6.80 0.19
C SER A 25 5.80 -7.25 0.33
N GLU A 26 6.39 -6.97 1.50
CA GLU A 26 7.81 -7.19 1.80
C GLU A 26 8.81 -6.41 0.90
N ALA A 27 8.33 -5.54 0.01
CA ALA A 27 9.21 -4.72 -0.82
C ALA A 27 9.63 -3.42 -0.12
N GLN A 28 10.83 -2.94 -0.44
CA GLN A 28 11.31 -1.62 -0.04
C GLN A 28 10.84 -0.56 -1.03
N VAL A 29 9.62 -0.07 -0.83
CA VAL A 29 9.02 1.00 -1.65
C VAL A 29 9.18 2.35 -0.95
N ALA A 30 9.69 3.36 -1.66
CA ALA A 30 9.80 4.72 -1.14
C ALA A 30 8.50 5.52 -1.34
N GLU A 31 8.42 6.68 -0.68
CA GLU A 31 7.31 7.62 -0.86
C GLU A 31 7.09 7.98 -2.33
N ALA A 32 8.17 8.23 -3.07
CA ALA A 32 8.11 8.58 -4.49
C ALA A 32 7.44 7.49 -5.32
N GLY A 33 7.79 6.22 -5.08
CA GLY A 33 7.16 5.08 -5.72
C GLY A 33 5.65 4.98 -5.45
N VAL A 34 5.23 5.14 -4.18
CA VAL A 34 3.79 5.13 -3.84
C VAL A 34 3.05 6.32 -4.45
N ALA A 35 3.66 7.51 -4.46
CA ALA A 35 3.06 8.70 -5.06
C ALA A 35 2.85 8.54 -6.58
N MET A 36 3.76 7.85 -7.28
CA MET A 36 3.62 7.56 -8.70
C MET A 36 2.40 6.70 -9.03
N LEU A 37 1.96 5.83 -8.11
CA LEU A 37 0.76 4.99 -8.30
C LEU A 37 -0.54 5.79 -8.46
N SER A 38 -0.54 7.09 -8.17
CA SER A 38 -1.64 7.99 -8.57
C SER A 38 -1.92 7.99 -10.08
N GLN A 39 -0.91 7.63 -10.90
CA GLN A 39 -1.04 7.49 -12.35
C GLN A 39 -1.65 6.14 -12.77
N ALA A 40 -1.76 5.16 -11.87
CA ALA A 40 -2.37 3.86 -12.15
C ALA A 40 -3.90 3.97 -12.14
N SER A 41 -4.45 4.50 -13.24
CA SER A 41 -5.84 4.94 -13.33
C SER A 41 -6.91 3.84 -13.20
N ASN A 42 -6.50 2.56 -13.21
CA ASN A 42 -7.40 1.41 -13.15
C ASN A 42 -7.09 0.46 -11.98
N MET A 43 -6.13 0.79 -11.12
CA MET A 43 -5.79 -0.03 -9.96
C MET A 43 -6.88 0.07 -8.89
N GLU A 44 -7.40 -1.07 -8.47
CA GLU A 44 -8.50 -1.21 -7.51
C GLU A 44 -8.03 -1.81 -6.18
N GLU A 45 -7.00 -2.63 -6.20
CA GLU A 45 -6.48 -3.33 -5.02
C GLU A 45 -4.96 -3.12 -4.91
N PHE A 46 -4.50 -2.80 -3.71
CA PHE A 46 -3.08 -2.56 -3.44
C PHE A 46 -2.63 -3.22 -2.15
N ALA A 47 -1.66 -4.12 -2.21
CA ALA A 47 -1.09 -4.80 -1.06
C ALA A 47 0.30 -4.24 -0.71
N LEU A 48 0.44 -3.82 0.54
CA LEU A 48 1.64 -3.22 1.15
C LEU A 48 1.95 -3.97 2.47
N SER A 49 1.71 -5.27 2.52
CA SER A 49 1.87 -6.04 3.76
C SER A 49 3.35 -6.17 4.10
N TRP A 50 3.69 -6.14 5.39
CA TRP A 50 5.06 -6.26 5.87
C TRP A 50 6.00 -5.18 5.29
N THR A 51 5.50 -3.94 5.17
CA THR A 51 6.25 -2.77 4.72
C THR A 51 6.28 -1.68 5.80
N THR A 52 7.29 -0.81 5.73
CA THR A 52 7.37 0.36 6.64
C THR A 52 6.63 1.54 6.01
N LEU A 53 5.47 1.90 6.57
CA LEU A 53 4.68 3.03 6.08
C LEU A 53 5.02 4.33 6.83
N THR A 54 5.45 5.33 6.07
CA THR A 54 5.66 6.68 6.59
C THR A 54 4.39 7.53 6.49
N LYS A 55 4.30 8.62 7.26
CA LYS A 55 3.17 9.56 7.19
C LYS A 55 2.94 10.11 5.76
N PRO A 56 3.97 10.49 4.99
CA PRO A 56 3.78 10.87 3.59
C PRO A 56 3.23 9.76 2.69
N MET A 57 3.70 8.51 2.86
CA MET A 57 3.14 7.36 2.12
C MET A 57 1.65 7.21 2.39
N VAL A 58 1.22 7.30 3.66
CA VAL A 58 -0.21 7.25 4.02
C VAL A 58 -1.02 8.34 3.34
N ARG A 59 -0.47 9.55 3.20
CA ARG A 59 -1.13 10.63 2.45
C ARG A 59 -1.23 10.28 0.96
N ALA A 60 -0.18 9.71 0.38
CA ALA A 60 -0.16 9.28 -1.02
C ALA A 60 -1.19 8.17 -1.32
N LEU A 61 -1.41 7.24 -0.39
CA LEU A 61 -2.47 6.23 -0.50
C LEU A 61 -3.85 6.87 -0.68
N GLY A 62 -4.10 8.01 -0.03
CA GLY A 62 -5.35 8.76 -0.16
C GLY A 62 -5.49 9.55 -1.46
N GLN A 63 -4.47 9.55 -2.32
CA GLN A 63 -4.50 10.19 -3.65
C GLN A 63 -4.67 9.16 -4.78
N LEU A 64 -4.78 7.88 -4.47
CA LEU A 64 -4.96 6.83 -5.48
C LEU A 64 -6.40 6.90 -6.04
N PRO A 65 -6.58 7.18 -7.34
CA PRO A 65 -7.87 7.64 -7.86
C PRO A 65 -8.97 6.58 -7.90
N ARG A 66 -8.59 5.29 -7.92
CA ARG A 66 -9.52 4.17 -8.10
C ARG A 66 -9.34 3.02 -7.11
N VAL A 67 -8.40 3.13 -6.17
CA VAL A 67 -8.15 2.05 -5.22
C VAL A 67 -9.31 1.95 -4.25
N LYS A 68 -9.89 0.75 -4.20
CA LYS A 68 -11.03 0.41 -3.35
C LYS A 68 -10.60 -0.35 -2.11
N ARG A 69 -9.50 -1.11 -2.19
CA ARG A 69 -9.01 -1.97 -1.12
C ARG A 69 -7.50 -1.87 -0.95
N ILE A 70 -7.07 -1.76 0.30
CA ILE A 70 -5.65 -1.84 0.67
C ILE A 70 -5.42 -2.94 1.71
N TYR A 71 -4.36 -3.72 1.52
CA TYR A 71 -3.92 -4.77 2.45
C TYR A 71 -2.65 -4.31 3.17
N LEU A 72 -2.68 -4.29 4.51
CA LEU A 72 -1.64 -3.73 5.38
C LEU A 72 -1.19 -4.75 6.44
N ASN A 73 -1.28 -6.05 6.14
CA ASN A 73 -0.99 -7.10 7.11
C ASN A 73 0.47 -7.02 7.57
N GLY A 74 0.73 -7.28 8.86
CA GLY A 74 2.10 -7.25 9.37
C GLY A 74 2.76 -5.87 9.45
N ASN A 75 2.01 -4.78 9.20
CA ASN A 75 2.49 -3.42 9.43
C ASN A 75 2.15 -2.99 10.86
N GLU A 76 3.15 -2.55 11.61
CA GLU A 76 2.96 -1.98 12.93
C GLU A 76 2.52 -0.52 12.80
N LEU A 77 1.19 -0.29 12.78
CA LEU A 77 0.59 1.02 12.57
C LEU A 77 -0.19 1.47 13.82
N PRO A 78 0.03 2.70 14.31
CA PRO A 78 -0.81 3.27 15.36
C PRO A 78 -2.30 3.31 14.95
N PRO A 79 -3.25 3.13 15.87
CA PRO A 79 -4.69 3.17 15.56
C PRO A 79 -5.12 4.42 14.79
N ALA A 80 -4.57 5.59 15.13
CA ALA A 80 -4.86 6.84 14.43
C ALA A 80 -4.49 6.81 12.93
N VAL A 81 -3.42 6.08 12.56
CA VAL A 81 -3.02 5.92 11.16
C VAL A 81 -3.99 4.99 10.44
N LEU A 82 -4.41 3.89 11.08
CA LEU A 82 -5.41 2.97 10.51
C LEU A 82 -6.74 3.68 10.28
N GLU A 83 -7.22 4.46 11.25
CA GLU A 83 -8.44 5.26 11.11
C GLU A 83 -8.31 6.28 9.98
N LYS A 84 -7.14 6.91 9.84
CA LYS A 84 -6.88 7.82 8.73
C LYS A 84 -6.96 7.12 7.37
N ILE A 85 -6.44 5.90 7.25
CA ILE A 85 -6.52 5.13 6.00
C ILE A 85 -7.96 4.70 5.70
N ARG A 86 -8.68 4.20 6.72
CA ARG A 86 -10.09 3.82 6.61
C ARG A 86 -10.98 4.96 6.14
N SER A 87 -10.60 6.22 6.39
CA SER A 87 -11.40 7.38 5.98
C SER A 87 -11.41 7.61 4.46
N PHE A 88 -10.48 7.04 3.70
CA PHE A 88 -10.39 7.23 2.25
C PHE A 88 -10.38 5.92 1.45
N VAL A 89 -10.18 4.76 2.08
CA VAL A 89 -10.16 3.47 1.37
C VAL A 89 -10.58 2.33 2.30
N LYS A 90 -11.16 1.25 1.74
CA LYS A 90 -11.46 0.06 2.53
C LYS A 90 -10.17 -0.68 2.84
N LEU A 91 -10.03 -1.14 4.07
CA LEU A 91 -8.98 -2.09 4.43
C LEU A 91 -9.46 -3.51 4.08
N GLY A 92 -8.57 -4.30 3.48
CA GLY A 92 -8.75 -5.74 3.34
C GLY A 92 -8.76 -6.44 4.70
N PRO A 93 -8.97 -7.77 4.75
CA PRO A 93 -8.84 -8.55 5.98
C PRO A 93 -7.48 -8.27 6.61
N ILE A 94 -7.50 -7.77 7.84
CA ILE A 94 -6.30 -7.51 8.62
C ILE A 94 -6.14 -8.66 9.61
N SER A 95 -5.14 -9.50 9.39
CA SER A 95 -4.69 -10.47 10.39
C SER A 95 -3.93 -9.69 11.45
N GLN A 96 -4.65 -9.16 12.45
CA GLN A 96 -3.99 -8.68 13.66
C GLN A 96 -3.45 -9.92 14.39
N SER A 97 -2.16 -10.22 14.20
CA SER A 97 -1.46 -11.03 15.19
C SER A 97 -1.41 -10.17 16.44
N PHE A 98 -2.36 -10.36 17.36
CA PHE A 98 -2.15 -9.98 18.75
C PHE A 98 -0.84 -10.65 19.16
N ARG A 99 0.24 -9.88 19.28
CA ARG A 99 1.32 -10.30 20.17
C ARG A 99 0.68 -10.24 21.56
N ILE A 100 0.33 -11.42 22.08
CA ILE A 100 0.20 -11.58 23.51
C ILE A 100 1.66 -11.63 23.97
N ASP A 101 2.21 -10.47 24.30
CA ASP A 101 3.42 -10.38 25.08
C ASP A 101 3.14 -11.18 26.37
N SER A 102 3.92 -12.24 26.58
CA SER A 102 3.86 -13.08 27.78
C SER A 102 4.64 -12.44 28.91
#